data_AF-A0A8W8JA82-F1
#
_entry.id   AF-A0A8W8JA82-F1
#
_cell.length_a   1.000
_cell.length_b   1.000
_cell.length_c   1.000
_cell.angle_alpha   90.00
_cell.angle_beta   90.00
_cell.angle_gamma   90.00
#
_symmetry.space_group_name_H-M   'P 1'
#
loop_
_entity.id
_entity.type
_entity.pdbx_description
1 polymer ?
#
loop_
_entity_poly.entity_id
_entity_poly.type
_entity_poly.pdbx_seq_one_letter_code
_entity_poly.pdbx_strand_id
1 'polypeptide(L)'
;YNIGVRLIEDFLARSNVGRCNDFRETADVISKLAFKMYLGIQPVVSNWSAAGDEFSLLIENNPLTDFVELPPGHSQLNFSNILCGVLKAALEMVQMEVDVRFVQDTLKGDNITEIRLKFVKRLEDAVPVGED
;
A
#
# COMPACT_ATOMS: atom_id res chain seq x y z
N TYR A 1 -3.86 7.70 6.15
CA TYR A 1 -2.74 7.64 7.08
C TYR A 1 -3.16 7.06 8.42
N ASN A 2 -3.85 7.80 9.30
CA ASN A 2 -4.20 7.34 10.67
C ASN A 2 -4.88 5.96 10.75
N ILE A 3 -5.68 5.58 9.74
CA ILE A 3 -6.27 4.23 9.65
C ILE A 3 -5.17 3.17 9.56
N GLY A 4 -4.17 3.35 8.69
CA GLY A 4 -3.08 2.39 8.50
C GLY A 4 -2.20 2.20 9.74
N VAL A 5 -1.98 3.28 10.51
CA VAL A 5 -1.27 3.23 11.81
C VAL A 5 -1.92 2.23 12.77
N ARG A 6 -3.26 2.12 12.74
CA ARG A 6 -4.03 1.23 13.62
C ARG A 6 -4.28 -0.13 12.98
N LEU A 7 -4.50 -0.15 11.66
CA LEU A 7 -4.87 -1.36 10.93
C LEU A 7 -3.74 -2.40 10.91
N ILE A 8 -2.48 -1.94 10.92
CA ILE A 8 -1.32 -2.84 10.96
C ILE A 8 -1.29 -3.73 12.19
N GLU A 9 -1.77 -3.25 13.35
CA GLU A 9 -1.85 -4.05 14.57
C GLU A 9 -2.86 -5.21 14.41
N ASP A 10 -4.04 -4.93 13.88
CA ASP A 10 -5.05 -5.96 13.54
C ASP A 10 -4.49 -6.97 12.53
N PHE A 11 -3.79 -6.48 11.51
CA PHE A 11 -3.22 -7.33 10.47
C PHE A 11 -2.20 -8.31 11.05
N LEU A 12 -1.26 -7.83 11.86
CA LEU A 12 -0.22 -8.66 12.48
C LEU A 12 -0.81 -9.64 13.48
N ALA A 13 -1.83 -9.23 14.25
CA ALA A 13 -2.51 -10.10 15.21
C ALA A 13 -3.26 -11.27 14.56
N ARG A 14 -3.69 -11.14 13.30
CA ARG A 14 -4.57 -12.12 12.63
C ARG A 14 -3.90 -12.90 11.50
N SER A 15 -2.77 -12.42 10.97
CA SER A 15 -2.11 -13.02 9.81
C SER A 15 -1.01 -14.02 10.17
N ASN A 16 -0.52 -14.03 11.43
CA ASN A 16 0.68 -14.77 11.86
C ASN A 16 1.91 -14.50 10.98
N VAL A 17 1.96 -13.35 10.32
CA VAL A 17 3.10 -12.94 9.50
C VAL A 17 4.22 -12.44 10.40
N GLY A 18 5.41 -13.00 10.21
CA GLY A 18 6.63 -12.50 10.83
C GLY A 18 7.16 -11.25 10.13
N ARG A 19 8.31 -10.76 10.58
CA ARG A 19 8.99 -9.64 9.90
C ARG A 19 9.38 -10.05 8.48
N CYS A 20 8.97 -9.27 7.48
CA CYS A 20 9.42 -9.47 6.11
C CYS A 20 10.92 -9.14 5.98
N ASN A 21 11.66 -9.96 5.23
CA ASN A 21 13.10 -9.84 5.07
C ASN A 21 13.46 -8.74 4.06
N ASP A 22 12.68 -8.65 2.98
CA ASP A 22 12.88 -7.68 1.90
C ASP A 22 11.56 -7.09 1.38
N PHE A 23 11.68 -6.14 0.46
CA PHE A 23 10.53 -5.43 -0.10
C PHE A 23 9.70 -6.31 -1.04
N ARG A 24 10.27 -7.38 -1.61
CA ARG A 24 9.53 -8.34 -2.46
C ARG A 24 8.60 -9.19 -1.62
N GLU A 25 9.08 -9.71 -0.50
CA GLU A 25 8.25 -10.42 0.48
C GLU A 25 7.15 -9.49 1.01
N THR A 26 7.49 -8.24 1.30
CA THR A 26 6.52 -7.22 1.71
C THR A 26 5.42 -7.01 0.65
N ALA A 27 5.78 -6.90 -0.62
CA ALA A 27 4.81 -6.77 -1.72
C ALA A 27 3.86 -7.97 -1.81
N ASP A 28 4.40 -9.18 -1.66
CA ASP A 28 3.63 -10.41 -1.65
C ASP A 28 2.66 -10.49 -0.46
N VAL A 29 3.11 -10.10 0.74
CA VAL A 29 2.27 -10.04 1.94
C VAL A 29 1.14 -9.03 1.76
N ILE A 30 1.43 -7.83 1.23
CA ILE A 30 0.41 -6.81 0.95
C ILE A 30 -0.64 -7.36 -0.01
N SER A 31 -0.21 -7.88 -1.17
CA SER A 31 -1.11 -8.37 -2.21
C SER A 31 -1.93 -9.59 -1.76
N LYS A 32 -1.24 -10.65 -1.29
CA LYS A 32 -1.83 -11.97 -1.10
C LYS A 32 -2.58 -12.10 0.23
N LEU A 33 -2.20 -11.31 1.25
CA LEU A 33 -2.78 -11.38 2.58
C LEU A 33 -3.57 -10.12 2.94
N ALA A 34 -2.96 -8.93 2.91
CA ALA A 34 -3.60 -7.71 3.43
C ALA A 34 -4.80 -7.27 2.58
N PHE A 35 -4.63 -7.15 1.26
CA PHE A 35 -5.75 -6.79 0.36
C PHE A 35 -6.85 -7.85 0.37
N LYS A 36 -6.49 -9.14 0.45
CA LYS A 36 -7.45 -10.23 0.55
C LYS A 36 -8.26 -10.15 1.85
N MET A 37 -7.60 -9.84 2.96
CA MET A 37 -8.22 -9.74 4.29
C MET A 37 -9.19 -8.56 4.40
N TYR A 38 -8.81 -7.38 3.88
CA TYR A 38 -9.56 -6.14 4.12
C TYR A 38 -10.48 -5.72 2.97
N LEU A 39 -10.18 -6.13 1.74
CA LEU A 39 -10.94 -5.74 0.55
C LEU A 39 -11.42 -6.95 -0.28
N GLY A 40 -11.05 -8.17 0.09
CA GLY A 40 -11.48 -9.38 -0.62
C GLY A 40 -10.85 -9.55 -2.01
N ILE A 41 -9.84 -8.76 -2.34
CA ILE A 41 -9.17 -8.77 -3.65
C ILE A 41 -7.70 -9.12 -3.52
N GLN A 42 -7.06 -9.48 -4.64
CA GLN A 42 -5.64 -9.79 -4.70
C GLN A 42 -5.00 -9.03 -5.88
N PRO A 43 -4.47 -7.81 -5.64
CA PRO A 43 -3.81 -7.05 -6.68
C PRO A 43 -2.58 -7.79 -7.23
N VAL A 44 -2.31 -7.67 -8.52
CA VAL A 44 -1.11 -8.27 -9.12
C VAL A 44 0.10 -7.39 -8.81
N VAL A 45 1.15 -7.98 -8.22
CA VAL A 45 2.44 -7.29 -8.00
C VAL A 45 3.22 -7.30 -9.31
N SER A 46 3.60 -6.13 -9.82
CA SER A 46 4.30 -6.00 -11.10
C SER A 46 5.26 -4.81 -11.15
N ASN A 47 5.84 -4.57 -12.33
CA ASN A 47 6.61 -3.36 -12.66
C ASN A 47 7.80 -3.08 -11.72
N TRP A 48 8.45 -4.11 -11.18
CA TRP A 48 9.61 -3.93 -10.31
C TRP A 48 10.69 -3.04 -10.95
N SER A 49 11.19 -2.07 -10.20
CA SER A 49 12.40 -1.34 -10.59
C SER A 49 13.60 -2.29 -10.65
N ALA A 50 14.61 -1.94 -11.44
CA ALA A 50 15.84 -2.73 -11.52
C ALA A 50 16.56 -2.87 -10.17
N ALA A 51 16.45 -1.84 -9.31
CA ALA A 51 17.00 -1.85 -7.96
C ALA A 51 16.17 -2.68 -6.96
N GLY A 52 14.95 -3.11 -7.32
CA GLY A 52 14.06 -3.84 -6.43
C GLY A 52 13.47 -3.00 -5.29
N ASP A 53 13.58 -1.68 -5.38
CA ASP A 53 13.11 -0.71 -4.39
C ASP A 53 11.75 -0.10 -4.73
N GLU A 54 11.15 -0.45 -5.88
CA GLU A 54 9.86 0.08 -6.30
C GLU A 54 9.06 -1.00 -7.04
N PHE A 55 7.76 -1.08 -6.77
CA PHE A 55 6.85 -1.99 -7.46
C PHE A 55 5.46 -1.38 -7.60
N SER A 56 4.62 -2.02 -8.40
CA SER A 56 3.21 -1.65 -8.58
C SER A 56 2.27 -2.73 -8.08
N LEU A 57 1.18 -2.28 -7.47
CA LEU A 57 -0.03 -3.08 -7.25
C LEU A 57 -1.01 -2.74 -8.38
N LEU A 58 -1.31 -3.73 -9.22
CA LEU A 58 -2.30 -3.64 -10.27
C LEU A 58 -3.63 -4.18 -9.75
N ILE A 59 -4.63 -3.31 -9.67
CA ILE A 59 -5.96 -3.62 -9.15
C ILE A 59 -6.93 -3.69 -10.33
N GLU A 60 -7.33 -4.91 -10.68
CA GLU A 60 -8.30 -5.13 -11.77
C GLU A 60 -9.72 -4.74 -11.35
N ASN A 61 -10.14 -5.17 -10.16
CA ASN A 61 -11.46 -4.87 -9.59
C ASN A 61 -11.27 -4.16 -8.26
N ASN A 62 -11.55 -2.86 -8.21
CA ASN A 62 -11.46 -2.07 -6.99
C ASN A 62 -12.87 -1.92 -6.37
N PRO A 63 -13.18 -2.63 -5.26
CA PRO A 63 -14.51 -2.61 -4.67
C PRO A 63 -14.92 -1.25 -4.10
N LEU A 64 -13.97 -0.35 -3.86
CA LEU A 64 -14.25 1.01 -3.37
C LEU A 64 -14.83 1.93 -4.44
N THR A 65 -14.66 1.57 -5.71
CA THR A 65 -15.10 2.35 -6.87
C THR A 65 -16.25 1.69 -7.60
N ASP A 66 -16.78 0.58 -7.07
CA ASP A 66 -17.99 -0.05 -7.59
C ASP A 66 -19.12 0.99 -7.59
N PHE A 67 -19.67 1.24 -8.78
CA PHE A 67 -20.74 2.23 -9.02
C PHE A 67 -20.35 3.70 -8.83
N VAL A 68 -19.06 4.03 -8.84
CA VAL A 68 -18.57 5.42 -8.80
C VAL A 68 -18.33 5.94 -10.21
N GLU A 69 -18.78 7.16 -10.48
CA GLU A 69 -18.43 7.93 -11.68
C GLU A 69 -17.92 9.30 -11.23
N LEU A 70 -16.79 9.75 -11.79
CA LEU A 70 -16.26 11.07 -11.46
C LEU A 70 -17.04 12.17 -12.18
N PRO A 71 -17.50 13.21 -11.46
CA PRO A 71 -18.15 14.34 -12.10
C PRO A 71 -17.15 15.12 -12.98
N PRO A 72 -17.65 15.86 -13.99
CA PRO A 72 -16.82 16.76 -14.78
C PRO A 72 -15.96 17.69 -13.90
N GLY A 73 -14.74 17.99 -14.35
CA GLY A 73 -13.81 18.87 -13.63
C GLY A 73 -13.03 18.23 -12.47
N HIS A 74 -13.27 16.95 -12.16
CA HIS A 74 -12.60 16.25 -11.06
C HIS A 74 -11.56 15.20 -11.53
N SER A 75 -11.01 15.36 -12.74
CA SER A 75 -10.05 14.40 -13.34
C SER A 75 -8.75 14.22 -12.54
N GLN A 76 -8.44 15.14 -11.63
CA GLN A 76 -7.27 15.04 -10.75
C GLN A 76 -7.55 14.22 -9.49
N LEU A 77 -8.81 13.97 -9.13
CA LEU A 77 -9.19 13.25 -7.91
C LEU A 77 -8.82 11.76 -8.00
N ASN A 78 -7.93 11.30 -7.14
CA ASN A 78 -7.76 9.87 -6.87
C ASN A 78 -8.81 9.47 -5.82
N PHE A 79 -9.94 8.89 -6.24
CA PHE A 79 -11.05 8.58 -5.33
C PHE A 79 -10.59 7.63 -4.20
N SER A 80 -9.80 6.63 -4.56
CA SER A 80 -9.27 5.62 -3.63
C SER A 80 -7.93 6.03 -3.00
N ASN A 81 -7.59 7.33 -2.91
CA ASN A 81 -6.33 7.79 -2.29
C ASN A 81 -6.17 7.40 -0.82
N ILE A 82 -7.28 7.02 -0.17
CA ILE A 82 -7.25 6.38 1.16
C ILE A 82 -6.33 5.16 1.20
N LEU A 83 -6.28 4.36 0.13
CA LEU A 83 -5.42 3.18 0.02
C LEU A 83 -3.94 3.55 0.13
N CYS A 84 -3.50 4.59 -0.58
CA CYS A 84 -2.12 5.09 -0.49
C CYS A 84 -1.78 5.51 0.94
N GLY A 85 -2.70 6.24 1.58
CA GLY A 85 -2.53 6.68 2.96
C GLY A 85 -2.48 5.53 3.97
N VAL A 86 -3.24 4.44 3.75
CA VAL A 86 -3.23 3.25 4.62
C VAL A 86 -1.91 2.48 4.43
N LEU A 87 -1.52 2.20 3.18
CA LEU A 87 -0.30 1.48 2.87
C LEU A 87 0.94 2.19 3.42
N LYS A 88 1.05 3.51 3.20
CA LYS A 88 2.16 4.31 3.71
C LYS A 88 2.29 4.20 5.22
N ALA A 89 1.20 4.43 5.95
CA ALA A 89 1.20 4.40 7.40
C ALA A 89 1.48 3.00 7.97
N ALA A 90 0.86 1.96 7.40
CA ALA A 90 1.05 0.60 7.87
C ALA A 90 2.52 0.14 7.71
N LEU A 91 3.17 0.51 6.61
CA LEU A 91 4.58 0.20 6.36
C LEU A 91 5.52 1.01 7.26
N GLU A 92 5.17 2.25 7.56
CA GLU A 92 5.93 3.09 8.51
C GLU A 92 5.97 2.47 9.91
N MET A 93 4.85 1.91 10.39
CA MET A 93 4.77 1.23 11.69
C MET A 93 5.60 -0.06 11.78
N VAL A 94 6.01 -0.62 10.65
CA VAL A 94 6.97 -1.73 10.56
C VAL A 94 8.33 -1.27 10.03
N GLN A 95 8.67 0.01 10.31
CA GLN A 95 9.97 0.63 10.10
C GLN A 95 10.39 0.75 8.63
N MET A 96 9.41 0.81 7.71
CA MET A 96 9.66 1.04 6.28
C MET A 96 9.06 2.37 5.87
N GLU A 97 9.92 3.36 5.59
CA GLU A 97 9.47 4.58 4.94
C GLU A 97 9.26 4.29 3.46
N VAL A 98 8.04 4.51 2.98
CA VAL A 98 7.61 4.20 1.62
C VAL A 98 6.82 5.37 1.04
N ASP A 99 7.15 5.76 -0.20
CA ASP A 99 6.30 6.64 -1.00
C ASP A 99 5.22 5.80 -1.70
N VAL A 100 3.96 6.24 -1.63
CA VAL A 100 2.83 5.50 -2.21
C VAL A 100 1.95 6.47 -2.99
N ARG A 101 1.75 6.19 -4.29
CA ARG A 101 1.00 7.07 -5.19
C ARG A 101 0.22 6.30 -6.25
N PHE A 102 -0.87 6.89 -6.72
CA PHE A 102 -1.54 6.42 -7.94
C PHE A 102 -0.70 6.76 -9.17
N VAL A 103 -0.66 5.83 -10.12
CA VAL A 103 -0.09 6.03 -11.46
C VAL A 103 -1.19 5.99 -12.51
N GLN A 104 -2.14 5.07 -12.36
CA GLN A 104 -3.31 4.92 -13.22
C GLN A 104 -4.56 4.72 -12.37
N ASP A 105 -5.71 5.20 -12.84
CA ASP A 105 -7.01 5.05 -12.18
C ASP A 105 -8.11 4.85 -13.21
N THR A 106 -8.85 3.75 -13.12
CA THR A 106 -9.95 3.44 -14.06
C THR A 106 -11.04 4.50 -14.04
N LEU A 107 -11.25 5.18 -12.90
CA LEU A 107 -12.19 6.30 -12.80
C LEU A 107 -11.76 7.53 -13.63
N LYS A 108 -10.49 7.61 -14.01
CA LYS A 108 -9.93 8.67 -14.86
C LYS A 108 -9.83 8.26 -16.33
N GLY A 109 -10.32 7.06 -16.67
CA GLY A 109 -10.29 6.51 -18.03
C GLY A 109 -9.05 5.67 -18.35
N ASP A 110 -8.21 5.34 -17.36
CA ASP A 110 -7.12 4.38 -17.56
C ASP A 110 -7.64 2.94 -17.67
N ASN A 111 -6.82 2.06 -18.23
CA ASN A 111 -7.18 0.65 -18.42
C ASN A 111 -7.17 -0.18 -17.12
N ILE A 112 -6.46 0.27 -16.09
CA ILE A 112 -6.29 -0.42 -14.82
C ILE A 112 -6.04 0.58 -13.70
N THR A 113 -6.36 0.20 -12.46
CA THR A 113 -5.91 0.96 -11.29
C THR A 113 -4.51 0.50 -10.89
N GLU A 114 -3.55 1.41 -10.87
CA GLU A 114 -2.16 1.14 -10.50
C GLU A 114 -1.74 2.02 -9.32
N ILE A 115 -1.33 1.36 -8.22
CA ILE A 115 -0.71 2.02 -7.08
C ILE A 115 0.77 1.64 -7.05
N ARG A 116 1.64 2.65 -7.11
CA ARG A 116 3.10 2.51 -7.05
C ARG A 116 3.58 2.69 -5.62
N LEU A 117 4.45 1.78 -5.17
CA LEU A 117 5.11 1.83 -3.88
C LEU A 117 6.62 1.89 -4.09
N LYS A 118 7.29 2.89 -3.52
CA LYS A 118 8.75 3.06 -3.54
C LYS A 118 9.30 3.04 -2.12
N PHE A 119 10.16 2.08 -1.83
CA PHE A 119 10.96 2.06 -0.62
C PHE A 119 11.92 3.25 -0.59
N VAL A 120 11.89 4.02 0.50
CA VAL A 120 12.74 5.20 0.70
C VAL A 120 13.91 4.82 1.59
N LYS A 121 13.62 4.34 2.80
CA LYS A 121 14.63 3.90 3.78
C LYS A 121 13.99 3.06 4.87
N ARG A 122 14.84 2.35 5.62
CA ARG A 122 14.43 1.80 6.92
C ARG A 122 14.48 2.91 7.95
N LEU A 123 13.49 2.93 8.83
CA LEU A 123 13.48 3.81 9.99
C LEU A 123 14.27 3.15 11.11
N GLU A 124 15.08 3.94 11.79
CA GLU A 124 15.81 3.52 12.98
C GLU A 124 14.94 3.81 14.20
N ASP A 125 14.89 2.87 15.15
CA ASP A 125 14.28 3.15 16.45
C ASP A 125 15.15 4.18 17.16
N ALA A 126 14.55 5.31 17.58
CA ALA A 126 15.20 6.22 18.50
C ALA A 126 15.24 5.52 19.87
N VAL A 127 16.39 4.93 20.21
CA VAL A 127 16.62 4.47 21.59
C VAL A 127 16.69 5.73 22.47
N PRO A 128 15.84 5.89 23.49
CA PRO A 128 15.96 7.00 24.41
C PRO A 128 17.34 7.00 25.04
N VAL A 129 18.01 8.16 25.03
CA VAL A 129 19.31 8.34 25.70
C VAL A 129 19.10 8.09 27.20
N GLY A 130 19.52 6.92 27.72
CA GLY A 130 19.44 6.65 29.16
C GLY A 130 19.38 5.20 29.63
N GLU A 131 19.37 4.19 28.75
CA GLU A 131 19.48 2.78 29.16
C GLU A 131 20.84 2.21 28.72
N ASP A 132 21.88 2.54 29.49
CA ASP A 132 23.10 1.73 29.67
C ASP A 132 23.02 1.01 31.04
#